data_AF-A0A7S7EUJ2-F1
#
_entry.id   AF-A0A7S7EUJ2-F1
#
_cell.length_a   1.000
_cell.length_b   1.000
_cell.length_c   1.000
_cell.angle_alpha   90.00
_cell.angle_beta   90.00
_cell.angle_gamma   90.00
#
_symmetry.space_group_name_H-M   'P 1'
#
loop_
_entity.id
_entity.type
_entity.pdbx_description
1 polymer ?
#
loop_
_entity_poly.entity_id
_entity_poly.type
_entity_poly.pdbx_seq_one_letter_code
_entity_poly.pdbx_strand_id
1 'polypeptide(L)'
;MNHNVLKSFAIICFAMLFLLDMAGCEEWEKKPVTQEEYAARAASQYLDALAAGDEEALLDMMNSTWAGSCHPTSEDIIMPLEEAEKQSPLMGGRTEKEVRDFMLKCFDDQRIFLRECFGGDVWDSVAFTLEEVASVNGVGELTTGIFEYDLYKVNLTFDGKVVSDKGYEAFRFYVSNKDGKWGIQEGLAWDSVLPEYQETEI
;
A
#
# COMPACT_ATOMS: atom_id res chain seq x y z
N MET A 1 16.00 -69.74 -3.01
CA MET A 1 15.06 -68.60 -2.91
C MET A 1 14.91 -67.97 -4.28
N ASN A 2 13.68 -67.83 -4.78
CA ASN A 2 13.40 -67.44 -6.17
C ASN A 2 13.74 -65.97 -6.41
N HIS A 3 14.59 -65.70 -7.40
CA HIS A 3 15.06 -64.36 -7.79
C HIS A 3 13.91 -63.37 -8.12
N ASN A 4 12.72 -63.88 -8.45
CA ASN A 4 11.53 -63.09 -8.73
C ASN A 4 10.87 -62.50 -7.47
N VAL A 5 11.00 -63.16 -6.32
CA VAL A 5 10.42 -62.65 -5.05
C VAL A 5 11.19 -61.44 -4.54
N LEU A 6 12.52 -61.44 -4.69
CA LEU A 6 13.36 -60.28 -4.33
C LEU A 6 13.09 -59.06 -5.22
N LYS A 7 12.84 -59.25 -6.53
CA LYS A 7 12.51 -58.14 -7.43
C LYS A 7 11.16 -57.51 -7.09
N SER A 8 10.16 -58.32 -6.75
CA SER A 8 8.86 -57.81 -6.29
C SER A 8 8.94 -57.09 -4.95
N PHE A 9 9.75 -57.58 -4.01
CA PHE A 9 9.97 -56.90 -2.73
C PHE A 9 10.69 -55.56 -2.90
N ALA A 10 11.69 -55.48 -3.78
CA ALA A 10 12.39 -54.23 -4.07
C ALA A 10 11.49 -53.17 -4.72
N ILE A 11 10.59 -53.58 -5.63
CA ILE A 11 9.61 -52.67 -6.26
C ILE A 11 8.57 -52.18 -5.25
N ILE A 12 8.10 -53.05 -4.35
CA ILE A 12 7.15 -52.68 -3.28
C ILE A 12 7.82 -51.73 -2.27
N CYS A 13 9.08 -51.96 -1.91
CA CYS A 13 9.83 -51.05 -1.04
C CYS A 13 10.11 -49.70 -1.71
N PHE A 14 10.39 -49.67 -3.01
CA PHE A 14 10.56 -48.41 -3.76
C PHE A 14 9.23 -47.64 -3.89
N ALA A 15 8.11 -48.35 -4.10
CA ALA A 15 6.78 -47.75 -4.14
C ALA A 15 6.33 -47.25 -2.76
N MET A 16 6.68 -47.94 -1.67
CA MET A 16 6.43 -47.47 -0.30
C MET A 16 7.31 -46.27 0.07
N LEU A 17 8.56 -46.23 -0.38
CA LEU A 17 9.42 -45.04 -0.22
C LEU A 17 8.90 -43.85 -1.03
N PHE A 18 8.37 -44.07 -2.23
CA PHE A 18 7.72 -43.02 -3.03
C PHE A 18 6.40 -42.54 -2.41
N LEU A 19 5.64 -43.42 -1.76
CA LEU A 19 4.41 -43.06 -1.03
C LEU A 19 4.70 -42.40 0.32
N LEU A 20 5.83 -42.68 0.97
CA LEU A 20 6.31 -41.97 2.16
C LEU A 20 6.89 -40.59 1.83
N ASP A 21 7.49 -40.41 0.64
CA ASP A 21 7.93 -39.11 0.13
C ASP A 21 6.72 -38.23 -0.27
N MET A 22 5.65 -38.85 -0.79
CA MET A 22 4.35 -38.20 -1.03
C MET A 22 3.56 -37.91 0.26
N ALA A 23 3.89 -38.55 1.39
CA ALA A 23 3.33 -38.23 2.71
C ALA A 23 4.06 -37.05 3.38
N GLY A 24 5.20 -36.61 2.80
CA GLY A 24 5.89 -35.37 3.13
C GLY A 24 5.51 -34.20 2.22
N CYS A 25 4.63 -34.41 1.25
CA CYS A 25 3.90 -33.31 0.61
C CYS A 25 2.84 -32.83 1.59
N GLU A 26 3.28 -32.01 2.56
CA GLU A 26 2.46 -30.89 2.99
C GLU A 26 2.16 -30.06 1.74
N GLU A 27 1.15 -30.50 0.99
CA GLU A 27 0.31 -29.61 0.23
C GLU A 27 -0.41 -28.78 1.28
N TRP A 28 0.32 -27.77 1.81
CA TRP A 28 -0.21 -26.79 2.72
C TRP A 28 -1.49 -26.28 2.06
N GLU A 29 -2.63 -26.58 2.64
CA GLU A 29 -3.81 -25.75 2.51
C GLU A 29 -3.29 -24.34 2.72
N LYS A 30 -3.12 -23.57 1.63
CA LYS A 30 -2.73 -22.17 1.73
C LYS A 30 -3.82 -21.57 2.58
N LYS A 31 -3.53 -21.30 3.86
CA LYS A 31 -4.44 -20.56 4.73
C LYS A 31 -4.91 -19.37 3.89
N PRO A 32 -6.22 -19.12 3.82
CA PRO A 32 -6.71 -18.00 3.04
C PRO A 32 -5.98 -16.76 3.55
N VAL A 33 -5.24 -16.10 2.65
CA VAL A 33 -4.52 -14.88 2.96
C VAL A 33 -5.54 -13.88 3.48
N THR A 34 -5.30 -13.38 4.69
CA THR A 34 -6.21 -12.45 5.37
C THR A 34 -6.16 -11.06 4.72
N GLN A 35 -7.20 -10.25 4.91
CA GLN A 35 -7.20 -8.86 4.43
C GLN A 35 -6.03 -8.06 5.06
N GLU A 36 -5.72 -8.33 6.33
CA GLU A 36 -4.57 -7.77 7.02
C GLU A 36 -3.24 -8.12 6.34
N GLU A 37 -3.05 -9.37 5.89
CA GLU A 37 -1.83 -9.77 5.17
C GLU A 37 -1.71 -9.09 3.80
N TYR A 38 -2.83 -8.86 3.10
CA TYR A 38 -2.80 -8.09 1.86
C TYR A 38 -2.51 -6.60 2.11
N ALA A 39 -3.09 -6.02 3.16
CA ALA A 39 -2.80 -4.66 3.60
C ALA A 39 -1.32 -4.51 3.96
N ALA A 40 -0.74 -5.47 4.70
CA ALA A 40 0.67 -5.49 5.07
C ALA A 40 1.58 -5.58 3.84
N ARG A 41 1.19 -6.37 2.82
CA ARG A 41 1.94 -6.45 1.57
C ARG A 41 1.93 -5.13 0.81
N ALA A 42 0.77 -4.49 0.70
CA ALA A 42 0.65 -3.17 0.07
C ALA A 42 1.44 -2.11 0.85
N ALA A 43 1.38 -2.13 2.18
CA ALA A 43 2.18 -1.23 3.01
C ALA A 43 3.68 -1.40 2.76
N SER A 44 4.16 -2.64 2.71
CA SER A 44 5.58 -2.96 2.46
C SER A 44 6.00 -2.49 1.06
N GLN A 45 5.21 -2.80 0.03
CA GLN A 45 5.49 -2.38 -1.35
C GLN A 45 5.60 -0.86 -1.50
N TYR A 46 4.75 -0.10 -0.79
CA TYR A 46 4.78 1.36 -0.83
C TYR A 46 6.03 1.92 -0.15
N LEU A 47 6.41 1.36 1.01
CA LEU A 47 7.63 1.74 1.70
C LEU A 47 8.88 1.42 0.86
N ASP A 48 8.93 0.24 0.23
CA ASP A 48 10.01 -0.15 -0.66
C ASP A 48 10.10 0.79 -1.88
N ALA A 49 8.96 1.15 -2.48
CA ALA A 49 8.91 2.05 -3.62
C ALA A 49 9.32 3.48 -3.23
N LEU A 50 8.92 3.97 -2.06
CA LEU A 50 9.37 5.26 -1.51
C LEU A 50 10.89 5.26 -1.28
N ALA A 51 11.42 4.19 -0.67
CA ALA A 51 12.84 4.04 -0.40
C ALA A 51 13.67 4.04 -1.70
N ALA A 52 13.22 3.28 -2.70
CA ALA A 52 13.85 3.19 -4.01
C ALA A 52 13.67 4.45 -4.88
N GLY A 53 12.65 5.27 -4.60
CA GLY A 53 12.23 6.32 -5.53
C GLY A 53 11.61 5.76 -6.81
N ASP A 54 10.90 4.64 -6.73
CA ASP A 54 10.26 4.00 -7.87
C ASP A 54 8.95 4.72 -8.19
N GLU A 55 9.06 5.75 -9.03
CA GLU A 55 7.96 6.60 -9.46
C GLU A 55 6.81 5.83 -10.11
N GLU A 56 7.12 4.78 -10.88
CA GLU A 56 6.11 4.00 -11.60
C GLU A 56 5.33 3.12 -10.63
N ALA A 57 6.01 2.43 -9.72
CA ALA A 57 5.38 1.65 -8.66
C ALA A 57 4.53 2.54 -7.73
N LEU A 58 5.05 3.71 -7.34
CA LEU A 58 4.33 4.65 -6.49
C LEU A 58 3.03 5.14 -7.14
N LEU A 59 3.06 5.43 -8.45
CA LEU A 59 1.86 5.84 -9.19
C LEU A 59 0.87 4.69 -9.39
N ASP A 60 1.32 3.47 -9.69
CA ASP A 60 0.44 2.31 -9.87
C ASP A 60 -0.30 1.90 -8.58
N MET A 61 0.34 2.11 -7.43
CA MET A 61 -0.22 1.79 -6.13
C MET A 61 -1.28 2.80 -5.66
N MET A 62 -1.43 3.97 -6.28
CA MET A 62 -2.41 4.95 -5.85
C MET A 62 -3.84 4.49 -6.14
N ASN A 63 -4.70 4.58 -5.13
CA ASN A 63 -6.13 4.40 -5.30
C ASN A 63 -6.78 5.67 -5.88
N SER A 64 -7.93 5.50 -6.53
CA SER A 64 -8.77 6.52 -7.13
C SER A 64 -9.12 7.67 -6.18
N THR A 65 -9.17 7.39 -4.86
CA THR A 65 -9.46 8.41 -3.84
C THR A 65 -8.25 9.32 -3.57
N TRP A 66 -7.02 8.78 -3.60
CA TRP A 66 -5.79 9.59 -3.51
C TRP A 66 -5.55 10.34 -4.82
N ALA A 67 -5.80 9.68 -5.96
CA ALA A 67 -5.82 10.35 -7.26
C ALA A 67 -6.92 11.43 -7.33
N GLY A 68 -8.09 11.20 -6.72
CA GLY A 68 -9.23 12.10 -6.72
C GLY A 68 -9.14 13.27 -5.73
N SER A 69 -8.25 13.22 -4.73
CA SER A 69 -7.93 14.37 -3.89
C SER A 69 -6.89 15.30 -4.54
N CYS A 70 -6.15 14.82 -5.54
CA CYS A 70 -5.27 15.61 -6.41
C CYS A 70 -5.83 15.89 -7.82
N HIS A 71 -6.94 15.25 -8.21
CA HIS A 71 -7.73 15.57 -9.39
C HIS A 71 -9.00 16.33 -8.99
N PRO A 72 -9.35 17.46 -9.61
CA PRO A 72 -10.72 17.93 -9.53
C PRO A 72 -11.60 16.82 -10.13
N THR A 73 -12.60 16.38 -9.35
CA THR A 73 -13.54 15.30 -9.69
C THR A 73 -13.99 15.36 -11.15
N SER A 74 -13.69 14.33 -11.92
CA SER A 74 -14.46 14.00 -13.11
C SER A 74 -14.63 12.49 -13.17
N GLU A 75 -15.66 11.99 -12.49
CA GLU A 75 -16.56 11.15 -13.26
C GLU A 75 -16.97 11.99 -14.48
N ASP A 76 -16.78 11.42 -15.66
CA ASP A 76 -17.09 11.91 -17.01
C ASP A 76 -15.98 12.57 -17.86
N ILE A 77 -15.82 11.93 -19.01
CA ILE A 77 -15.27 12.35 -20.31
C ILE A 77 -13.74 12.23 -20.50
N ILE A 78 -13.31 11.08 -21.05
CA ILE A 78 -12.13 11.03 -21.93
C ILE A 78 -12.49 11.90 -23.16
N MET A 79 -12.17 13.19 -23.10
CA MET A 79 -12.39 14.13 -24.19
C MET A 79 -11.10 14.25 -25.02
N PRO A 80 -11.16 14.13 -26.35
CA PRO A 80 -10.01 14.38 -27.22
C PRO A 80 -9.49 15.82 -27.09
N LEU A 81 -8.17 16.00 -27.18
CA LEU A 81 -7.44 17.26 -26.97
C LEU A 81 -8.04 18.47 -27.73
N GLU A 82 -8.51 18.27 -28.96
CA GLU A 82 -9.11 19.33 -29.79
C GLU A 82 -10.42 19.91 -29.22
N GLU A 83 -11.17 19.12 -28.44
CA GLU A 83 -12.45 19.55 -27.86
C GLU A 83 -12.24 20.24 -26.51
N ALA A 84 -11.17 19.86 -25.78
CA ALA A 84 -10.71 20.57 -24.59
C ALA A 84 -10.19 21.97 -24.91
N GLU A 85 -9.50 22.14 -26.04
CA GLU A 85 -8.97 23.44 -26.49
C GLU A 85 -10.08 24.44 -26.87
N LYS A 86 -11.25 23.96 -27.30
CA LYS A 86 -12.41 24.82 -27.63
C LYS A 86 -13.17 25.33 -26.41
N GLN A 87 -12.99 24.74 -25.22
CA GLN A 87 -13.76 25.07 -24.01
C GLN A 87 -13.03 25.96 -22.99
N SER A 88 -11.87 26.54 -23.34
CA SER A 88 -11.13 27.43 -22.42
C SER A 88 -11.94 28.69 -22.04
N PRO A 89 -11.94 29.22 -20.78
CA PRO A 89 -11.06 28.99 -19.63
C PRO A 89 -11.79 28.85 -18.27
N LEU A 90 -12.98 28.22 -18.21
CA LEU A 90 -13.87 28.29 -17.03
C LEU A 90 -13.72 27.19 -15.97
N MET A 91 -12.88 26.19 -16.21
CA MET A 91 -12.53 25.18 -15.19
C MET A 91 -11.01 25.03 -15.22
N GLY A 92 -10.33 25.43 -14.14
CA GLY A 92 -8.88 25.31 -13.97
C GLY A 92 -8.43 23.86 -13.85
N GLY A 93 -8.68 23.05 -14.87
CA GLY A 93 -8.22 21.67 -14.98
C GLY A 93 -6.71 21.68 -15.13
N ARG A 94 -6.03 20.94 -14.25
CA ARG A 94 -4.62 20.58 -14.45
C ARG A 94 -4.56 19.50 -15.52
N THR A 95 -3.53 19.54 -16.37
CA THR A 95 -3.22 18.47 -17.30
C THR A 95 -2.80 17.20 -16.54
N GLU A 96 -2.97 16.02 -17.15
CA GLU A 96 -2.51 14.74 -16.57
C GLU A 96 -1.02 14.81 -16.19
N LYS A 97 -0.22 15.48 -17.02
CA LYS A 97 1.20 15.72 -16.75
C LYS A 97 1.42 16.57 -15.49
N GLU A 98 0.70 17.68 -15.34
CA GLU A 98 0.83 18.53 -14.14
C GLU A 98 0.40 17.81 -12.86
N VAL A 99 -0.61 16.94 -12.94
CA VAL A 99 -1.00 16.12 -11.78
C VAL A 99 0.07 15.07 -11.47
N ARG A 100 0.58 14.37 -12.49
CA ARG A 100 1.69 13.42 -12.34
C ARG A 100 2.91 14.07 -11.71
N ASP A 101 3.37 15.19 -12.28
CA ASP A 101 4.54 15.93 -11.80
C ASP A 101 4.34 16.39 -10.34
N PHE A 102 3.13 16.81 -9.98
CA PHE A 102 2.79 17.16 -8.59
C PHE A 102 2.88 15.94 -7.66
N MET A 103 2.35 14.78 -8.05
CA MET A 103 2.40 13.56 -7.22
C MET A 103 3.83 13.06 -7.03
N LEU A 104 4.64 13.05 -8.09
CA LEU A 104 6.05 12.68 -8.01
C LEU A 104 6.81 13.60 -7.06
N LYS A 105 6.53 14.91 -7.12
CA LYS A 105 7.09 15.86 -6.16
C LYS A 105 6.67 15.54 -4.72
N CYS A 106 5.41 15.18 -4.48
CA CYS A 106 4.97 14.80 -3.13
C CYS A 106 5.73 13.57 -2.60
N PHE A 107 5.98 12.56 -3.44
CA PHE A 107 6.76 11.39 -3.04
C PHE A 107 8.21 11.74 -2.73
N ASP A 108 8.84 12.58 -3.56
CA ASP A 108 10.20 13.07 -3.31
C ASP A 108 10.28 13.89 -2.02
N ASP A 109 9.31 14.79 -1.79
CA ASP A 109 9.24 15.60 -0.57
C ASP A 109 9.09 14.70 0.67
N GLN A 110 8.22 13.69 0.62
CA GLN A 110 8.06 12.68 1.69
C GLN A 110 9.38 11.94 1.95
N ARG A 111 10.08 11.54 0.87
CA ARG A 111 11.33 10.79 0.99
C ARG A 111 12.45 11.60 1.60
N ILE A 112 12.61 12.85 1.14
CA ILE A 112 13.61 13.78 1.65
C ILE A 112 13.31 14.12 3.11
N PHE A 113 12.05 14.43 3.43
CA PHE A 113 11.64 14.83 4.77
C PHE A 113 11.95 13.77 5.83
N LEU A 114 11.69 12.49 5.56
CA LEU A 114 12.01 11.43 6.50
C LEU A 114 13.51 11.30 6.76
N ARG A 115 14.33 11.42 5.71
CA ARG A 115 15.79 11.44 5.85
C ARG A 115 16.28 12.61 6.69
N GLU A 116 15.65 13.78 6.57
CA GLU A 116 15.99 14.92 7.43
C GLU A 116 15.53 14.75 8.88
N CYS A 117 14.45 14.00 9.12
CA CYS A 117 13.87 13.79 10.44
C CYS A 117 14.61 12.74 11.28
N PHE A 118 15.16 11.71 10.64
CA PHE A 118 15.74 10.55 11.32
C PHE A 118 17.21 10.29 10.94
N GLY A 119 17.75 10.99 9.94
CA GLY A 119 19.10 10.77 9.43
C GLY A 119 19.22 9.44 8.65
N GLY A 120 20.46 9.09 8.30
CA GLY A 120 20.84 7.78 7.75
C GLY A 120 20.01 7.30 6.54
N ASP A 121 20.02 5.97 6.33
CA ASP A 121 19.02 5.31 5.49
C ASP A 121 17.83 4.92 6.36
N VAL A 122 17.00 5.91 6.68
CA VAL A 122 15.79 5.77 7.51
C VAL A 122 14.92 4.56 7.12
N TRP A 123 14.97 4.19 5.84
CA TRP A 123 14.23 3.08 5.23
C TRP A 123 14.71 1.70 5.68
N ASP A 124 15.96 1.53 6.09
CA ASP A 124 16.46 0.24 6.62
C ASP A 124 15.88 -0.08 8.02
N SER A 125 15.37 0.94 8.70
CA SER A 125 14.89 0.87 10.08
C SER A 125 13.39 1.06 10.23
N VAL A 126 12.68 1.25 9.10
CA VAL A 126 11.23 1.48 9.12
C VAL A 126 10.51 0.18 9.47
N ALA A 127 9.65 0.26 10.48
CA ALA A 127 8.72 -0.80 10.84
C ALA A 127 7.32 -0.21 10.96
N PHE A 128 6.30 -1.06 10.77
CA PHE A 128 4.92 -0.61 10.82
C PHE A 128 4.02 -1.56 11.60
N THR A 129 2.90 -1.00 12.06
CA THR A 129 1.76 -1.75 12.60
C THR A 129 0.49 -1.35 11.86
N LEU A 130 -0.43 -2.30 11.70
CA LEU A 130 -1.72 -2.06 11.09
C LEU A 130 -2.79 -1.81 12.15
N GLU A 131 -3.63 -0.82 11.88
CA GLU A 131 -4.82 -0.51 12.65
C GLU A 131 -6.02 -0.52 11.68
N GLU A 132 -6.95 -1.45 11.88
CA GLU A 132 -8.18 -1.50 11.10
C GLU A 132 -9.06 -0.28 11.44
N VAL A 133 -9.32 0.56 10.45
CA VAL A 133 -10.10 1.81 10.62
C VAL A 133 -11.55 1.58 10.24
N ALA A 134 -11.76 0.84 9.15
CA ALA A 134 -13.08 0.46 8.69
C ALA A 134 -13.00 -0.86 7.92
N SER A 135 -13.94 -1.75 8.20
CA SER A 135 -14.31 -2.85 7.32
C SER A 135 -15.80 -2.72 7.05
N VAL A 136 -16.14 -2.29 5.83
CA VAL A 136 -17.53 -2.13 5.41
C VAL A 136 -17.99 -3.46 4.84
N ASN A 137 -18.55 -4.31 5.69
CA ASN A 137 -19.22 -5.55 5.29
C ASN A 137 -20.74 -5.32 5.35
N GLY A 138 -21.40 -5.03 4.22
CA GLY A 138 -22.86 -4.95 4.24
C GLY A 138 -23.57 -4.32 3.05
N VAL A 139 -24.60 -5.04 2.59
CA VAL A 139 -25.70 -4.58 1.73
C VAL A 139 -26.49 -3.48 2.44
N GLY A 140 -26.26 -2.23 2.06
CA GLY A 140 -27.06 -1.08 2.49
C GLY A 140 -28.25 -0.85 1.56
N GLU A 141 -29.46 -1.06 2.04
CA GLU A 141 -30.69 -0.67 1.35
C GLU A 141 -30.85 0.86 1.49
N LEU A 142 -30.33 1.63 0.52
CA LEU A 142 -30.82 2.93 0.00
C LEU A 142 -29.71 3.68 -0.77
N THR A 143 -29.78 3.60 -2.10
CA THR A 143 -29.37 4.65 -3.06
C THR A 143 -27.94 5.21 -2.96
N THR A 144 -26.93 4.35 -3.10
CA THR A 144 -25.67 4.53 -3.87
C THR A 144 -24.89 3.22 -3.67
N GLY A 145 -24.10 2.77 -4.64
CA GLY A 145 -23.59 1.39 -4.71
C GLY A 145 -22.98 0.83 -3.42
N ILE A 146 -23.14 -0.49 -3.20
CA ILE A 146 -22.48 -1.22 -2.12
C ILE A 146 -21.00 -1.35 -2.51
N PHE A 147 -20.11 -0.64 -1.82
CA PHE A 147 -18.67 -0.89 -1.91
C PHE A 147 -18.23 -1.56 -0.62
N GLU A 148 -17.99 -2.87 -0.68
CA GLU A 148 -17.32 -3.60 0.40
C GLU A 148 -15.84 -3.30 0.30
N TYR A 149 -15.28 -2.64 1.31
CA TYR A 149 -13.86 -2.38 1.37
C TYR A 149 -13.35 -2.32 2.80
N ASP A 150 -12.06 -2.64 2.92
CA ASP A 150 -11.26 -2.56 4.12
C ASP A 150 -10.30 -1.36 4.00
N LEU A 151 -10.13 -0.67 5.12
CA LEU A 151 -9.24 0.47 5.29
C LEU A 151 -8.38 0.25 6.51
N TYR A 152 -7.07 0.24 6.31
CA TYR A 152 -6.09 0.16 7.38
C TYR A 152 -5.26 1.42 7.43
N LYS A 153 -5.07 1.92 8.65
CA LYS A 153 -4.05 2.91 8.96
C LYS A 153 -2.75 2.18 9.25
N VAL A 154 -1.70 2.59 8.56
CA VAL A 154 -0.35 2.06 8.73
C VAL A 154 0.40 3.05 9.61
N ASN A 155 0.64 2.69 10.87
CA ASN A 155 1.42 3.50 11.80
C ASN A 155 2.90 3.13 11.68
N LEU A 156 3.78 4.12 11.53
CA LEU A 156 5.21 3.92 11.29
C LEU A 156 6.04 4.19 12.54
N THR A 157 7.11 3.41 12.65
CA THR A 157 8.20 3.62 13.60
C THR A 157 9.52 3.57 12.84
N PHE A 158 10.49 4.36 13.27
CA PHE A 158 11.82 4.44 12.66
C PHE A 158 12.86 4.19 13.74
N ASP A 159 13.61 3.09 13.62
CA ASP A 159 14.54 2.64 14.68
C ASP A 159 13.84 2.52 16.05
N GLY A 160 12.59 2.04 16.04
CA GLY A 160 11.71 1.94 17.22
C GLY A 160 11.21 3.28 17.78
N LYS A 161 11.55 4.42 17.17
CA LYS A 161 11.05 5.75 17.55
C LYS A 161 9.74 6.09 16.83
N VAL A 162 8.84 6.73 17.56
CA VAL A 162 7.58 7.31 17.04
C VAL A 162 7.63 8.83 16.91
N VAL A 163 8.67 9.46 17.45
CA VAL A 163 8.93 10.91 17.38
C VAL A 163 10.30 11.13 16.72
N SER A 164 10.38 12.07 15.79
CA SER A 164 11.61 12.42 15.08
C SER A 164 12.51 13.36 15.87
N ASP A 165 13.76 13.52 15.41
CA ASP A 165 14.72 14.44 16.04
C ASP A 165 14.28 15.92 15.90
N LYS A 166 13.35 16.20 14.98
CA LYS A 166 12.71 17.52 14.78
C LYS A 166 11.38 17.66 15.54
N GLY A 167 10.98 16.65 16.32
CA GLY A 167 9.77 16.63 17.14
C GLY A 167 8.50 16.13 16.45
N TYR A 168 8.52 15.87 15.14
CA TYR A 168 7.35 15.34 14.43
C TYR A 168 6.97 13.95 14.93
N GLU A 169 5.67 13.67 15.00
CA GLU A 169 5.15 12.39 15.49
C GLU A 169 4.05 11.83 14.58
N ALA A 170 3.51 10.67 14.95
CA ALA A 170 2.36 10.05 14.28
C ALA A 170 2.55 9.83 12.76
N PHE A 171 3.76 9.41 12.34
CA PHE A 171 4.03 9.05 10.95
C PHE A 171 3.12 7.90 10.51
N ARG A 172 2.39 8.12 9.41
CA ARG A 172 1.29 7.22 9.02
C ARG A 172 0.95 7.34 7.54
N PHE A 173 0.29 6.33 7.01
CA PHE A 173 -0.42 6.39 5.72
C PHE A 173 -1.62 5.43 5.75
N TYR A 174 -2.44 5.41 4.71
CA TYR A 174 -3.64 4.57 4.66
C TYR A 174 -3.67 3.69 3.42
N VAL A 175 -3.94 2.40 3.64
CA VAL A 175 -4.11 1.39 2.58
C VAL A 175 -5.56 0.93 2.53
N SER A 176 -6.10 0.78 1.33
CA SER A 176 -7.44 0.22 1.14
C SER A 176 -7.56 -0.63 -0.10
N ASN A 177 -8.55 -1.52 -0.10
CA ASN A 177 -8.93 -2.33 -1.26
C ASN A 177 -10.16 -1.77 -2.01
N LYS A 178 -10.49 -0.48 -1.78
CA LYS A 178 -11.72 0.17 -2.27
C LYS A 178 -11.91 0.11 -3.79
N ASP A 179 -10.82 0.08 -4.55
CA ASP A 179 -10.86 -0.03 -6.01
C ASP A 179 -10.79 -1.49 -6.51
N GLY A 180 -11.04 -2.46 -5.64
CA GLY A 180 -10.89 -3.89 -5.92
C GLY A 180 -9.43 -4.37 -5.93
N LYS A 181 -8.46 -3.46 -5.73
CA LYS A 181 -7.05 -3.74 -5.51
C LYS A 181 -6.56 -3.04 -4.24
N TRP A 182 -5.65 -3.68 -3.51
CA TRP A 182 -4.96 -3.05 -2.39
C TRP A 182 -4.00 -1.97 -2.88
N GLY A 183 -4.16 -0.75 -2.37
CA GLY A 183 -3.37 0.41 -2.76
C GLY A 183 -3.45 1.53 -1.74
N ILE A 184 -2.81 2.66 -2.05
CA ILE A 184 -2.67 3.82 -1.18
C ILE A 184 -3.88 4.73 -1.34
N GLN A 185 -4.67 4.84 -0.28
CA GLN A 185 -5.77 5.80 -0.19
C GLN A 185 -5.31 7.16 0.31
N GLU A 186 -4.33 7.16 1.22
CA GLU A 186 -3.67 8.37 1.69
C GLU A 186 -2.18 8.08 1.84
N GLY A 187 -1.33 8.90 1.23
CA GLY A 187 0.13 8.77 1.30
C GLY A 187 0.70 9.21 2.65
N LEU A 188 2.02 9.12 2.79
CA LEU A 188 2.71 9.42 4.04
C LEU A 188 2.40 10.83 4.59
N ALA A 189 1.95 10.86 5.84
CA ALA A 189 1.64 12.05 6.64
C ALA A 189 2.22 11.92 8.05
N TRP A 190 2.29 13.04 8.76
CA TRP A 190 2.81 13.16 10.13
C TRP A 190 2.17 14.35 10.83
N ASP A 191 2.21 14.37 12.16
CA ASP A 191 1.74 15.49 12.94
C ASP A 191 2.88 16.49 13.12
N SER A 192 2.63 17.73 12.68
CA SER A 192 3.55 18.82 12.90
C SER A 192 3.46 19.26 14.34
N VAL A 193 4.60 19.34 15.02
CA VAL A 193 4.69 20.17 16.22
C VAL A 193 4.42 21.59 15.77
N LEU A 194 3.28 22.14 16.20
CA LEU A 194 3.09 23.59 16.11
C LEU A 194 4.16 24.19 17.00
N PRO A 195 5.02 25.10 16.51
CA PRO A 195 5.87 25.86 17.41
C PRO A 195 4.94 26.47 18.45
N GLU A 196 5.21 26.19 19.73
CA GLU A 196 4.43 26.78 20.83
C GLU A 196 4.27 28.26 20.50
N TYR A 197 3.03 28.70 20.34
CA TYR A 197 2.74 30.11 20.16
C TYR A 197 3.23 30.77 21.44
N GLN A 198 4.44 31.32 21.41
CA GLN A 198 4.90 32.20 22.47
C GLN A 198 4.03 33.44 22.29
N GLU A 199 2.91 33.47 23.01
CA GLU A 199 2.22 34.72 23.31
C GLU A 199 3.26 35.63 23.96
N THR A 200 3.91 36.47 23.15
CA THR A 200 4.61 37.61 23.68
C THR A 200 3.55 38.47 24.33
N GLU A 201 3.45 38.41 25.67
CA GLU A 201 2.74 39.39 26.46
C GLU A 201 3.28 40.78 26.05
N ILE A 202 2.42 41.58 25.41
CA ILE A 202 2.66 42.99 25.10
C ILE A 202 2.14 43.82 26.28
#